data_AF-A0A7J7L3I3-F1
#
_entry.id   AF-A0A7J7L3I3-F1
#
_cell.length_a   1.000
_cell.length_b   1.000
_cell.length_c   1.000
_cell.angle_alpha   90.00
_cell.angle_beta   90.00
_cell.angle_gamma   90.00
#
_symmetry.space_group_name_H-M   'P 1'
#
loop_
_entity.id
_entity.type
_entity.pdbx_description
1 polymer ?
#
loop_
_entity_poly.entity_id
_entity_poly.type
_entity_poly.pdbx_seq_one_letter_code
_entity_poly.pdbx_strand_id
1 'polypeptide(L)'
;MVQHRAKQLELRLLLCSISHTNTNTNTNTNTNTNTNTSPILSDNKNDKSLYHLIFEIVTSIEKGDYLSALSSDGARLIFQFAQSWNFFQDTIDCADRFYSQLDSTVESFILNHPSDSNQSDRALLVICIGVAAFLAFTQTNITGPQEGYPWLPLPFQLSARSWVEWDRWARNQLMSTTGSALLGKFSLVQYIVFAKMLLTKAKDLSLVGRTPFERTRSASWWLSRIILLQQRISDELSSSLFDSLQVLMGETMSYFGKLEDIKGYWGATLLDKEALTISSMVHLEAGIMEHVYGRDDHSRQNFKFAEDASGMQLSLTGALGFRTVHQVITINYVTRNSFSLFSVF
;
A
#
# COMPACT_ATOMS: atom_id res chain seq x y z
N MET A 1 -12.10 5.34 -22.19
CA MET A 1 -11.53 3.98 -22.18
C MET A 1 -10.30 3.87 -21.27
N VAL A 2 -9.35 4.82 -21.31
CA VAL A 2 -8.15 4.85 -20.44
C VAL A 2 -8.50 4.93 -18.95
N GLN A 3 -9.39 5.83 -18.53
CA GLN A 3 -9.80 6.00 -17.13
C GLN A 3 -10.45 4.75 -16.51
N HIS A 4 -11.09 3.89 -17.31
CA HIS A 4 -11.67 2.62 -16.83
C HIS A 4 -10.58 1.60 -16.47
N ARG A 5 -9.45 1.63 -17.19
CA ARG A 5 -8.35 0.68 -17.00
C ARG A 5 -7.55 0.96 -15.73
N ALA A 6 -7.28 2.24 -15.44
CA ALA A 6 -6.60 2.64 -14.21
C ALA A 6 -7.41 2.26 -12.95
N LYS A 7 -8.72 2.52 -12.97
CA LYS A 7 -9.64 2.12 -11.89
C LYS A 7 -9.67 0.62 -11.64
N GLN A 8 -9.57 -0.18 -12.71
CA GLN A 8 -9.49 -1.64 -12.60
C GLN A 8 -8.18 -2.08 -11.92
N LEU A 9 -7.05 -1.45 -12.25
CA LEU A 9 -5.77 -1.73 -11.59
C LEU A 9 -5.77 -1.28 -10.12
N GLU A 10 -6.41 -0.15 -9.81
CA GLU A 10 -6.62 0.29 -8.42
C GLU A 10 -7.47 -0.72 -7.63
N LEU A 11 -8.56 -1.21 -8.22
CA LEU A 11 -9.42 -2.23 -7.60
C LEU A 11 -8.62 -3.51 -7.30
N ARG A 12 -7.85 -3.99 -8.28
CA ARG A 12 -6.97 -5.15 -8.14
C ARG A 12 -5.95 -4.96 -7.02
N LEU A 13 -5.29 -3.80 -6.98
CA LEU A 13 -4.35 -3.45 -5.92
C LEU A 13 -5.01 -3.52 -4.55
N LEU A 14 -6.22 -2.96 -4.37
CA LEU A 14 -6.93 -3.06 -3.10
C LEU A 14 -7.29 -4.50 -2.75
N LEU A 15 -7.90 -5.23 -3.69
CA LEU A 15 -8.40 -6.57 -3.45
C LEU A 15 -7.31 -7.58 -3.12
N CYS A 16 -6.07 -7.39 -3.59
CA CYS A 16 -4.95 -8.29 -3.26
C CYS A 16 -4.68 -8.36 -1.74
N SER A 17 -5.07 -7.32 -0.99
CA SER A 17 -4.94 -7.28 0.46
C SER A 17 -6.19 -7.69 1.24
N ILE A 18 -7.31 -7.95 0.55
CA ILE A 18 -8.63 -8.15 1.15
C ILE A 18 -9.20 -9.53 0.83
N SER A 19 -8.94 -10.05 -0.37
CA SER A 19 -9.53 -11.29 -0.87
C SER A 19 -8.44 -12.29 -1.28
N HIS A 20 -8.48 -13.48 -0.68
CA HIS A 20 -7.73 -14.65 -1.16
C HIS A 20 -8.61 -15.47 -2.11
N THR A 21 -9.02 -14.87 -3.24
CA THR A 21 -9.59 -15.64 -4.35
C THR A 21 -8.47 -15.96 -5.33
N ASN A 22 -7.85 -17.11 -5.10
CA ASN A 22 -6.91 -17.73 -6.01
C ASN A 22 -7.66 -18.05 -7.32
N THR A 23 -7.65 -17.12 -8.28
CA THR A 23 -8.31 -17.29 -9.58
C THR A 23 -7.46 -18.16 -10.51
N ASN A 24 -7.11 -19.37 -10.06
CA ASN A 24 -6.72 -20.45 -10.96
C ASN A 24 -7.99 -21.05 -11.57
N THR A 25 -8.54 -20.36 -12.58
CA THR A 25 -9.40 -21.02 -13.56
C THR A 25 -8.65 -21.11 -14.88
N ASN A 26 -7.83 -22.15 -14.98
CA ASN A 26 -7.39 -22.69 -16.26
C ASN A 26 -8.63 -22.97 -17.13
N THR A 27 -8.90 -22.11 -18.10
CA THR A 27 -9.76 -22.45 -19.23
C THR A 27 -8.90 -22.50 -20.49
N ASN A 28 -8.28 -23.68 -20.67
CA ASN A 28 -7.84 -24.14 -21.97
C ASN A 28 -9.04 -24.12 -22.93
N THR A 29 -9.04 -23.19 -23.88
CA THR A 29 -9.80 -23.36 -25.12
C THR A 29 -8.88 -23.06 -26.29
N ASN A 30 -8.34 -24.15 -26.85
CA ASN A 30 -7.83 -24.18 -28.21
C ASN A 30 -8.96 -23.86 -29.18
N THR A 31 -8.82 -22.79 -29.96
CA THR A 31 -9.37 -22.72 -31.32
C THR A 31 -8.48 -21.86 -32.20
N ASN A 32 -7.78 -22.53 -33.12
CA ASN A 32 -7.20 -21.95 -34.32
C ASN A 32 -8.32 -21.36 -35.20
N THR A 33 -8.17 -20.10 -35.63
CA THR A 33 -8.56 -19.67 -36.97
C THR A 33 -7.75 -18.45 -37.39
N ASN A 34 -6.97 -18.63 -38.45
CA ASN A 34 -6.36 -17.58 -39.25
C ASN A 34 -7.45 -16.71 -39.89
N THR A 35 -7.36 -15.39 -39.75
CA THR A 35 -7.68 -14.45 -40.83
C THR A 35 -6.93 -13.15 -40.63
N ASN A 36 -5.98 -12.89 -41.55
CA ASN A 36 -5.36 -11.60 -41.79
C ASN A 36 -6.42 -10.56 -42.17
N THR A 37 -6.52 -9.48 -41.40
CA THR A 37 -6.83 -8.14 -41.91
C THR A 37 -6.43 -7.12 -40.86
N SER A 38 -5.32 -6.44 -41.10
CA SER A 38 -4.90 -5.26 -40.35
C SER A 38 -5.81 -4.08 -40.69
N PRO A 39 -6.24 -3.28 -39.70
CA PRO A 39 -6.42 -1.86 -39.90
C PRO A 39 -5.31 -1.11 -39.17
N ILE A 40 -4.57 -0.33 -39.96
CA ILE A 40 -3.61 0.67 -39.51
C ILE A 40 -4.34 1.65 -38.58
N LEU A 41 -4.01 1.62 -37.29
CA LEU A 41 -4.39 2.64 -36.31
C LEU A 41 -3.10 3.22 -35.73
N SER A 42 -2.79 4.43 -36.16
CA SER A 42 -1.82 5.32 -35.54
C SER A 42 -2.28 5.64 -34.13
N ASP A 43 -1.68 4.98 -33.13
CA ASP A 43 -2.15 4.96 -31.76
C ASP A 43 -1.01 5.33 -30.80
N ASN A 44 -1.25 6.34 -29.96
CA ASN A 44 -0.26 7.01 -29.09
C ASN A 44 0.59 6.01 -28.27
N LYS A 45 1.90 5.98 -28.53
CA LYS A 45 2.85 5.03 -27.92
C LYS A 45 3.09 5.25 -26.40
N ASN A 46 2.83 6.45 -25.87
CA ASN A 46 3.16 6.77 -24.48
C ASN A 46 2.13 6.23 -23.46
N ASP A 47 0.83 6.25 -23.78
CA ASP A 47 -0.22 5.79 -22.85
C ASP A 47 -0.24 4.26 -22.68
N LYS A 48 0.16 3.53 -23.74
CA LYS A 48 0.35 2.07 -23.69
C LYS A 48 1.53 1.68 -22.79
N SER A 49 2.48 2.58 -22.56
CA SER A 49 3.65 2.32 -21.72
C SER A 49 3.31 2.37 -20.22
N LEU A 50 2.63 3.43 -19.73
CA LEU A 50 2.38 3.57 -18.29
C LEU A 50 1.42 2.51 -17.76
N TYR A 51 0.34 2.22 -18.49
CA TYR A 51 -0.59 1.15 -18.11
C TYR A 51 0.11 -0.20 -17.95
N HIS A 52 1.02 -0.53 -18.88
CA HIS A 52 1.79 -1.78 -18.83
C HIS A 52 2.67 -1.85 -17.58
N LEU A 53 3.39 -0.77 -17.27
CA LEU A 53 4.23 -0.68 -16.07
C LEU A 53 3.42 -0.86 -14.78
N ILE A 54 2.26 -0.21 -14.67
CA ILE A 54 1.37 -0.36 -13.50
C ILE A 54 0.84 -1.81 -13.44
N PHE A 55 0.42 -2.37 -14.58
CA PHE A 55 -0.09 -3.74 -14.65
C PHE A 55 0.94 -4.77 -14.17
N GLU A 56 2.21 -4.64 -14.58
CA GLU A 56 3.30 -5.54 -14.15
C GLU A 56 3.54 -5.46 -12.64
N ILE A 57 3.54 -4.25 -12.08
CA ILE A 57 3.73 -4.04 -10.65
C ILE A 57 2.56 -4.62 -9.86
N VAL A 58 1.32 -4.32 -10.24
CA VAL A 58 0.12 -4.87 -9.59
C VAL A 58 0.13 -6.39 -9.64
N THR A 59 0.49 -6.97 -10.79
CA THR A 59 0.58 -8.44 -10.95
C THR A 59 1.67 -9.05 -10.06
N SER A 60 2.78 -8.34 -9.83
CA SER A 60 3.84 -8.78 -8.91
C SER A 60 3.37 -8.71 -7.45
N ILE A 61 2.68 -7.62 -7.09
CA ILE A 61 2.09 -7.44 -5.75
C ILE A 61 1.04 -8.52 -5.46
N GLU A 62 0.16 -8.84 -6.40
CA GLU A 62 -0.84 -9.91 -6.26
C GLU A 62 -0.23 -11.29 -6.01
N LYS A 63 0.98 -11.54 -6.54
CA LYS A 63 1.73 -12.77 -6.32
C LYS A 63 2.51 -12.78 -4.99
N GLY A 64 2.53 -11.67 -4.27
CA GLY A 64 3.38 -11.48 -3.09
C GLY A 64 4.85 -11.22 -3.41
N ASP A 65 5.21 -11.02 -4.68
CA ASP A 65 6.59 -10.73 -5.10
C ASP A 65 6.83 -9.22 -5.11
N TYR A 66 7.00 -8.67 -3.91
CA TYR A 66 7.20 -7.24 -3.73
C TYR A 66 8.60 -6.80 -4.18
N LEU A 67 9.59 -7.69 -4.16
CA LEU A 67 10.93 -7.38 -4.64
C LEU A 67 10.95 -7.11 -6.15
N SER A 68 10.27 -7.95 -6.94
CA SER A 68 10.11 -7.72 -8.38
C SER A 68 9.33 -6.43 -8.67
N ALA A 69 8.29 -6.14 -7.87
CA ALA A 69 7.54 -4.89 -7.97
C ALA A 69 8.44 -3.65 -7.77
N LEU A 70 9.29 -3.66 -6.73
CA LEU A 70 10.22 -2.58 -6.41
C LEU A 70 11.41 -2.49 -7.39
N SER A 71 11.73 -3.58 -8.08
CA SER A 71 12.82 -3.66 -9.06
C SER A 71 12.36 -3.45 -10.51
N SER A 72 11.07 -3.23 -10.71
CA SER A 72 10.41 -3.11 -12.02
C SER A 72 10.89 -1.89 -12.83
N ASP A 73 10.64 -1.91 -14.13
CA ASP A 73 10.93 -0.77 -15.00
C ASP A 73 10.10 0.46 -14.63
N GLY A 74 8.92 0.29 -14.02
CA GLY A 74 8.11 1.39 -13.50
C GLY A 74 8.79 2.10 -12.31
N ALA A 75 9.41 1.34 -11.40
CA ALA A 75 10.23 1.92 -10.34
C ALA A 75 11.49 2.59 -10.90
N ARG A 76 12.17 1.97 -11.87
CA ARG A 76 13.37 2.54 -12.51
C ARG A 76 13.07 3.85 -13.25
N LEU A 77 11.89 3.95 -13.87
CA LEU A 77 11.44 5.16 -14.56
C LEU A 77 11.39 6.37 -13.62
N ILE A 78 10.90 6.18 -12.40
CA ILE A 78 10.75 7.26 -11.41
C ILE A 78 12.08 7.53 -10.70
N PHE A 79 12.80 6.48 -10.31
CA PHE A 79 13.97 6.58 -9.45
C PHE A 79 15.30 6.45 -10.20
N GLN A 80 15.34 6.87 -11.47
CA GLN A 80 16.56 6.81 -12.30
C GLN A 80 17.75 7.54 -11.63
N PHE A 81 17.49 8.64 -10.92
CA PHE A 81 18.54 9.40 -10.22
C PHE A 81 19.33 8.54 -9.22
N ALA A 82 18.69 7.52 -8.63
CA ALA A 82 19.32 6.67 -7.64
C ALA A 82 20.41 5.76 -8.26
N GLN A 83 20.41 5.54 -9.58
CA GLN A 83 21.51 4.85 -10.28
C GLN A 83 22.83 5.63 -10.20
N SER A 84 22.73 6.95 -10.25
CA SER A 84 23.87 7.87 -10.18
C SER A 84 24.15 8.36 -8.75
N TRP A 85 23.39 7.91 -7.75
CA TRP A 85 23.55 8.41 -6.39
C TRP A 85 24.81 7.83 -5.74
N ASN A 86 25.60 8.71 -5.15
CA ASN A 86 26.87 8.35 -4.53
C ASN A 86 26.65 7.76 -3.12
N PHE A 87 26.38 6.46 -3.05
CA PHE A 87 26.21 5.70 -1.81
C PHE A 87 27.55 5.39 -1.08
N PHE A 88 28.49 6.33 -1.05
CA PHE A 88 29.78 6.10 -0.38
C PHE A 88 29.76 6.49 1.12
N GLN A 89 28.75 7.26 1.55
CA GLN A 89 28.64 7.81 2.90
C GLN A 89 27.40 7.26 3.63
N ASP A 90 27.63 6.47 4.68
CA ASP A 90 26.61 6.07 5.65
C ASP A 90 26.51 7.17 6.72
N THR A 91 25.79 8.25 6.42
CA THR A 91 25.53 9.36 7.34
C THR A 91 24.06 9.76 7.30
N ILE A 92 23.57 10.32 8.41
CA ILE A 92 22.20 10.85 8.51
C ILE A 92 21.95 11.93 7.44
N ASP A 93 22.90 12.83 7.20
CA ASP A 93 22.78 13.90 6.19
C ASP A 93 22.68 13.33 4.76
N CYS A 94 23.36 12.22 4.48
CA CYS A 94 23.29 11.55 3.17
C CYS A 94 21.90 10.95 2.94
N ALA A 95 21.33 10.31 3.98
CA ALA A 95 19.96 9.81 3.95
C ALA A 95 18.95 10.95 3.73
N ASP A 96 19.11 12.04 4.48
CA ASP A 96 18.20 13.20 4.40
C ASP A 96 18.17 13.83 3.00
N ARG A 97 19.35 14.03 2.40
CA ARG A 97 19.47 14.52 1.02
C ARG A 97 18.87 13.55 0.01
N PHE A 98 19.07 12.25 0.22
CA PHE A 98 18.52 11.22 -0.66
C PHE A 98 16.99 11.25 -0.67
N TYR A 99 16.36 11.25 0.51
CA TYR A 99 14.90 11.28 0.62
C TYR A 99 14.31 12.64 0.21
N SER A 100 15.03 13.75 0.38
CA SER A 100 14.64 15.06 -0.17
C SER A 100 14.65 15.09 -1.70
N GLN A 101 15.67 14.47 -2.32
CA GLN A 101 15.73 14.31 -3.78
C GLN A 101 14.60 13.40 -4.28
N LEU A 102 14.30 12.34 -3.52
CA LEU A 102 13.21 11.42 -3.81
C LEU A 102 11.87 12.14 -3.84
N ASP A 103 11.60 12.95 -2.82
CA ASP A 103 10.39 13.77 -2.71
C ASP A 103 10.22 14.70 -3.93
N SER A 104 11.28 15.44 -4.27
CA SER A 104 11.31 16.34 -5.43
C SER A 104 11.12 15.60 -6.76
N THR A 105 11.70 14.40 -6.88
CA THR A 105 11.59 13.58 -8.10
C THR A 105 10.18 13.05 -8.28
N VAL A 106 9.54 12.56 -7.22
CA VAL A 106 8.15 12.07 -7.24
C VAL A 106 7.19 13.21 -7.58
N GLU A 107 7.40 14.38 -6.99
CA GLU A 107 6.61 15.57 -7.29
C GLU A 107 6.72 15.99 -8.76
N SER A 108 7.95 16.10 -9.27
CA SER A 108 8.20 16.40 -10.67
C SER A 108 7.59 15.35 -11.60
N PHE A 109 7.71 14.06 -11.27
CA PHE A 109 7.14 12.97 -12.05
C PHE A 109 5.62 13.07 -12.15
N ILE A 110 4.94 13.25 -11.02
CA ILE A 110 3.46 13.35 -10.99
C ILE A 110 3.00 14.61 -11.74
N LEU A 111 3.59 15.77 -11.46
CA LEU A 111 3.18 17.06 -12.02
C LEU A 111 3.65 17.31 -13.46
N ASN A 112 4.48 16.44 -14.03
CA ASN A 112 5.10 16.66 -15.34
C ASN A 112 4.05 17.02 -16.41
N HIS A 113 4.26 18.19 -17.05
CA HIS A 113 3.36 18.95 -17.92
C HIS A 113 1.86 18.94 -17.53
N PRO A 114 1.27 20.07 -17.08
CA PRO A 114 -0.11 20.14 -16.59
C PRO A 114 -1.21 19.88 -17.65
N SER A 115 -0.83 19.71 -18.91
CA SER A 115 -1.72 19.37 -20.03
C SER A 115 -1.94 17.86 -20.18
N ASP A 116 -1.25 17.04 -19.39
CA ASP A 116 -1.15 15.59 -19.58
C ASP A 116 -2.29 14.85 -18.86
N SER A 117 -3.07 14.07 -19.60
CA SER A 117 -4.17 13.26 -19.07
C SER A 117 -3.73 12.20 -18.06
N ASN A 118 -2.41 11.94 -17.98
CA ASN A 118 -1.82 10.78 -17.35
C ASN A 118 -1.38 11.00 -15.88
N GLN A 119 -1.62 12.16 -15.27
CA GLN A 119 -1.23 12.41 -13.87
C GLN A 119 -1.80 11.35 -12.90
N SER A 120 -3.07 10.94 -13.08
CA SER A 120 -3.69 9.92 -12.23
C SER A 120 -3.01 8.56 -12.38
N ASP A 121 -2.57 8.21 -13.59
CA ASP A 121 -1.83 6.97 -13.85
C ASP A 121 -0.43 7.02 -13.24
N ARG A 122 0.24 8.17 -13.31
CA ARG A 122 1.52 8.41 -12.64
C ARG A 122 1.40 8.35 -11.12
N ALA A 123 0.35 8.95 -10.57
CA ALA A 123 0.07 8.87 -9.13
C ALA A 123 -0.24 7.42 -8.72
N LEU A 124 -1.02 6.69 -9.51
CA LEU A 124 -1.29 5.26 -9.28
C LEU A 124 0.00 4.43 -9.33
N LEU A 125 0.90 4.70 -10.28
CA LEU A 125 2.21 4.04 -10.35
C LEU A 125 3.02 4.27 -9.07
N VAL A 126 3.09 5.51 -8.58
CA VAL A 126 3.76 5.85 -7.32
C VAL A 126 3.11 5.15 -6.14
N ILE A 127 1.77 5.11 -6.09
CA ILE A 127 1.02 4.39 -5.05
C ILE A 127 1.34 2.89 -5.09
N CYS A 128 1.35 2.25 -6.26
CA CYS A 128 1.69 0.83 -6.37
C CYS A 128 3.09 0.52 -5.82
N ILE A 129 4.09 1.36 -6.11
CA ILE A 129 5.45 1.18 -5.58
C ILE A 129 5.48 1.37 -4.05
N GLY A 130 4.81 2.39 -3.53
CA GLY A 130 4.72 2.60 -2.09
C GLY A 130 3.97 1.47 -1.38
N VAL A 131 2.91 0.92 -2.00
CA VAL A 131 2.20 -0.26 -1.49
C VAL A 131 3.11 -1.49 -1.49
N ALA A 132 3.89 -1.73 -2.55
CA ALA A 132 4.86 -2.82 -2.57
C ALA A 132 5.88 -2.71 -1.43
N ALA A 133 6.42 -1.51 -1.17
CA ALA A 133 7.35 -1.28 -0.05
C ALA A 133 6.68 -1.51 1.31
N PHE A 134 5.44 -1.03 1.49
CA PHE A 134 4.67 -1.26 2.70
C PHE A 134 4.41 -2.76 2.94
N LEU A 135 4.01 -3.49 1.90
CA LEU A 135 3.72 -4.92 2.00
C LEU A 135 5.00 -5.74 2.25
N ALA A 136 6.14 -5.37 1.65
CA ALA A 136 7.44 -5.98 1.95
C ALA A 136 7.88 -5.78 3.41
N PHE A 137 7.65 -4.57 3.96
CA PHE A 137 7.91 -4.31 5.38
C PHE A 137 7.03 -5.18 6.28
N THR A 138 5.73 -5.23 5.98
CA THR A 138 4.75 -6.05 6.72
C THR A 138 5.08 -7.54 6.63
N GLN A 139 5.44 -8.03 5.44
CA GLN A 139 5.83 -9.42 5.24
C GLN A 139 7.06 -9.78 6.08
N THR A 140 8.09 -8.93 6.05
CA THR A 140 9.35 -9.19 6.76
C THR A 140 9.20 -9.16 8.29
N ASN A 141 8.33 -8.29 8.81
CA ASN A 141 8.27 -8.00 10.24
C ASN A 141 7.05 -8.63 10.96
N ILE A 142 5.98 -8.96 10.23
CA ILE A 142 4.70 -9.38 10.83
C ILE A 142 4.33 -10.80 10.38
N THR A 143 4.27 -11.05 9.07
CA THR A 143 3.72 -12.33 8.57
C THR A 143 4.77 -13.40 8.36
N GLY A 144 6.00 -13.01 8.01
CA GLY A 144 7.01 -13.89 7.46
C GLY A 144 6.65 -14.45 6.06
N PRO A 145 7.55 -15.22 5.43
CA PRO A 145 8.96 -15.43 5.80
C PRO A 145 9.83 -14.19 5.50
N GLN A 146 11.03 -14.13 6.08
CA GLN A 146 12.00 -13.10 5.73
C GLN A 146 12.56 -13.37 4.34
N GLU A 147 12.22 -12.52 3.37
CA GLU A 147 12.85 -12.56 2.06
C GLU A 147 14.13 -11.71 2.08
N GLY A 148 15.05 -12.01 1.15
CA GLY A 148 16.34 -11.32 1.00
C GLY A 148 16.20 -9.93 0.41
N TYR A 149 15.34 -9.09 1.00
CA TYR A 149 15.09 -7.73 0.55
C TYR A 149 16.38 -6.90 0.60
N PRO A 150 16.64 -6.08 -0.43
CA PRO A 150 17.69 -5.09 -0.37
C PRO A 150 17.37 -4.10 0.74
N TRP A 151 18.40 -3.50 1.31
CA TRP A 151 18.21 -2.61 2.44
C TRP A 151 17.44 -1.32 2.06
N LEU A 152 17.59 -0.84 0.82
CA LEU A 152 16.82 0.26 0.26
C LEU A 152 15.68 -0.30 -0.59
N PRO A 153 14.44 0.23 -0.53
CA PRO A 153 13.29 -0.23 -1.32
C PRO A 153 13.36 0.23 -2.78
N LEU A 154 14.51 0.05 -3.43
CA LEU A 154 14.78 0.46 -4.79
C LEU A 154 15.58 -0.61 -5.54
N PRO A 155 15.56 -0.61 -6.90
CA PRO A 155 16.17 -1.66 -7.72
C PRO A 155 17.69 -1.79 -7.59
N PHE A 156 18.34 -0.96 -6.78
CA PHE A 156 19.79 -0.80 -6.78
C PHE A 156 20.36 -1.56 -5.59
N GLN A 157 21.04 -2.66 -5.89
CA GLN A 157 21.75 -3.46 -4.91
C GLN A 157 22.89 -2.62 -4.33
N LEU A 158 22.66 -2.05 -3.15
CA LEU A 158 23.74 -1.58 -2.30
C LEU A 158 24.43 -2.83 -1.76
N SER A 159 25.75 -2.89 -1.94
CA SER A 159 26.61 -3.92 -1.35
C SER A 159 26.25 -4.14 0.13
N ALA A 160 26.48 -5.36 0.64
CA ALA A 160 26.17 -5.84 2.00
C ALA A 160 26.91 -5.10 3.15
N ARG A 161 26.90 -3.77 3.13
CA ARG A 161 27.39 -2.89 4.17
C ARG A 161 26.25 -2.65 5.16
N SER A 162 26.56 -2.66 6.45
CA SER A 162 25.61 -2.23 7.49
C SER A 162 25.41 -0.73 7.37
N TRP A 163 24.25 -0.31 6.88
CA TRP A 163 23.84 1.08 6.76
C TRP A 163 23.14 1.56 8.05
N VAL A 164 23.94 1.71 9.10
CA VAL A 164 23.44 1.92 10.46
C VAL A 164 22.90 3.34 10.63
N GLU A 165 23.57 4.34 10.05
CA GLU A 165 23.16 5.74 10.22
C GLU A 165 21.88 6.05 9.44
N TRP A 166 21.70 5.43 8.28
CA TRP A 166 20.47 5.57 7.54
C TRP A 166 19.29 4.79 8.17
N ASP A 167 19.52 3.62 8.80
CA ASP A 167 18.49 2.96 9.61
C ASP A 167 18.10 3.84 10.80
N ARG A 168 19.10 4.46 11.46
CA ARG A 168 18.87 5.44 12.53
C ARG A 168 18.08 6.65 12.02
N TRP A 169 18.40 7.20 10.85
CA TRP A 169 17.62 8.28 10.22
C TRP A 169 16.17 7.86 10.04
N ALA A 170 15.90 6.66 9.50
CA ALA A 170 14.54 6.18 9.26
C ALA A 170 13.76 6.00 10.57
N ARG A 171 14.41 5.46 11.62
CA ARG A 171 13.81 5.37 12.96
C ARG A 171 13.51 6.74 13.53
N ASN A 172 14.41 7.71 13.37
CA ASN A 172 14.20 9.08 13.81
C ASN A 172 12.99 9.72 13.11
N GLN A 173 12.75 9.44 11.82
CA GLN A 173 11.56 9.92 11.11
C GLN A 173 10.26 9.38 11.73
N LEU A 174 10.22 8.10 12.08
CA LEU A 174 9.04 7.50 12.73
C LEU A 174 8.89 8.01 14.17
N MET A 175 9.96 8.02 14.96
CA MET A 175 9.94 8.47 16.35
C MET A 175 9.59 9.95 16.46
N SER A 176 10.07 10.79 15.54
CA SER A 176 9.73 12.22 15.51
C SER A 176 8.25 12.47 15.19
N THR A 177 7.60 11.58 14.43
CA THR A 177 6.17 11.73 14.08
C THR A 177 5.25 11.13 15.14
N THR A 178 5.66 10.04 15.77
CA THR A 178 4.94 9.42 16.88
C THR A 178 5.13 10.19 18.20
N GLY A 179 6.33 10.75 18.45
CA GLY A 179 6.74 11.29 19.75
C GLY A 179 7.22 10.23 20.74
N SER A 180 7.40 8.98 20.31
CA SER A 180 7.72 7.83 21.17
C SER A 180 8.71 6.87 20.50
N ALA A 181 9.29 5.96 21.29
CA ALA A 181 10.20 4.93 20.81
C ALA A 181 9.47 3.83 20.02
N LEU A 182 10.24 3.03 19.27
CA LEU A 182 9.71 1.89 18.53
C LEU A 182 9.71 0.61 19.39
N LEU A 183 8.62 -0.15 19.33
CA LEU A 183 8.42 -1.42 20.02
C LEU A 183 9.16 -2.57 19.35
N GLY A 184 10.39 -2.81 19.76
CA GLY A 184 11.15 -4.00 19.35
C GLY A 184 12.04 -3.80 18.14
N LYS A 185 12.55 -4.92 17.62
CA LYS A 185 13.60 -4.94 16.60
C LYS A 185 13.01 -5.17 15.21
N PHE A 186 12.56 -4.09 14.59
CA PHE A 186 12.12 -4.11 13.19
C PHE A 186 13.29 -4.03 12.22
N SER A 187 13.22 -4.85 11.18
CA SER A 187 14.09 -4.79 10.01
C SER A 187 13.45 -3.95 8.91
N LEU A 188 14.28 -3.41 8.01
CA LEU A 188 13.81 -2.65 6.83
C LEU A 188 12.94 -1.42 7.18
N VAL A 189 13.23 -0.71 8.27
CA VAL A 189 12.44 0.47 8.72
C VAL A 189 12.33 1.54 7.63
N GLN A 190 13.27 1.58 6.69
CA GLN A 190 13.20 2.46 5.53
C GLN A 190 12.04 2.20 4.59
N TYR A 191 11.55 0.97 4.52
CA TYR A 191 10.46 0.61 3.62
C TYR A 191 9.16 1.28 4.04
N ILE A 192 8.86 1.33 5.35
CA ILE A 192 7.66 2.02 5.85
C ILE A 192 7.78 3.54 5.71
N VAL A 193 8.97 4.12 5.92
CA VAL A 193 9.21 5.57 5.71
C VAL A 193 9.07 5.93 4.23
N PHE A 194 9.67 5.14 3.35
CA PHE A 194 9.57 5.31 1.90
C PHE A 194 8.12 5.19 1.42
N ALA A 195 7.41 4.15 1.84
CA ALA A 195 6.00 3.95 1.50
C ALA A 195 5.14 5.14 1.95
N LYS A 196 5.31 5.59 3.20
CA LYS A 196 4.59 6.76 3.75
C LYS A 196 4.84 8.01 2.90
N MET A 197 6.09 8.29 2.56
CA MET A 197 6.45 9.47 1.77
C MET A 197 5.84 9.45 0.37
N LEU A 198 5.92 8.30 -0.32
CA LEU A 198 5.32 8.13 -1.64
C LEU A 198 3.81 8.30 -1.62
N LEU A 199 3.12 7.67 -0.66
CA LEU A 199 1.65 7.71 -0.60
C LEU A 199 1.13 9.08 -0.18
N THR A 200 1.78 9.74 0.78
CA THR A 200 1.44 11.12 1.14
C THR A 200 1.60 12.05 -0.06
N LYS A 201 2.75 12.02 -0.75
CA LYS A 201 2.99 12.89 -1.90
C LYS A 201 2.02 12.60 -3.04
N ALA A 202 1.78 11.34 -3.36
CA ALA A 202 0.83 10.96 -4.40
C ALA A 202 -0.60 11.38 -4.08
N LYS A 203 -1.04 11.24 -2.81
CA LYS A 203 -2.34 11.70 -2.34
C LYS A 203 -2.46 13.21 -2.48
N ASP A 204 -1.52 13.97 -1.93
CA ASP A 204 -1.61 15.44 -1.87
C ASP A 204 -1.64 16.07 -3.26
N LEU A 205 -0.81 15.57 -4.18
CA LEU A 205 -0.77 16.04 -5.56
C LEU A 205 -1.98 15.59 -6.38
N SER A 206 -2.60 14.46 -6.04
CA SER A 206 -3.85 14.00 -6.67
C SER A 206 -5.07 14.86 -6.29
N LEU A 207 -4.98 15.66 -5.22
CA LEU A 207 -6.05 16.57 -4.80
C LEU A 207 -6.07 17.88 -5.61
N VAL A 208 -4.94 18.27 -6.21
CA VAL A 208 -4.79 19.55 -6.91
C VAL A 208 -5.50 19.52 -8.28
N GLY A 209 -6.50 20.38 -8.46
CA GLY A 209 -7.06 20.71 -9.77
C GLY A 209 -7.96 19.67 -10.46
N ARG A 210 -8.26 18.52 -9.82
CA ARG A 210 -9.06 17.44 -10.43
C ARG A 210 -10.44 17.26 -9.84
N THR A 211 -11.37 16.77 -10.67
CA THR A 211 -12.71 16.37 -10.24
C THR A 211 -12.63 15.11 -9.37
N PRO A 212 -13.57 14.88 -8.43
CA PRO A 212 -13.58 13.69 -7.55
C PRO A 212 -13.60 12.32 -8.27
N PHE A 213 -13.86 12.29 -9.58
CA PHE A 213 -13.94 11.06 -10.39
C PHE A 213 -12.60 10.63 -11.00
N GLU A 214 -11.61 11.52 -11.03
CA GLU A 214 -10.28 11.29 -11.61
C GLU A 214 -9.21 10.98 -10.57
N ARG A 215 -9.56 11.06 -9.28
CA ARG A 215 -8.64 10.81 -8.16
C ARG A 215 -8.52 9.32 -7.87
N THR A 216 -7.32 8.89 -7.54
CA THR A 216 -7.04 7.57 -6.95
C THR A 216 -7.54 7.59 -5.50
N ARG A 217 -8.70 6.96 -5.24
CA ARG A 217 -9.40 7.06 -3.95
C ARG A 217 -8.80 6.16 -2.87
N SER A 218 -8.12 5.10 -3.29
CA SER A 218 -7.44 4.12 -2.42
C SER A 218 -6.24 4.68 -1.67
N ALA A 219 -5.67 5.82 -2.09
CA ALA A 219 -4.47 6.39 -1.48
C ALA A 219 -4.64 6.67 0.02
N SER A 220 -5.77 7.29 0.42
CA SER A 220 -6.08 7.57 1.83
C SER A 220 -6.23 6.30 2.65
N TRP A 221 -6.77 5.24 2.05
CA TRP A 221 -6.93 3.95 2.70
C TRP A 221 -5.58 3.26 2.92
N TRP A 222 -4.72 3.22 1.90
CA TRP A 222 -3.37 2.67 2.07
C TRP A 222 -2.51 3.49 3.03
N LEU A 223 -2.70 4.82 3.09
CA LEU A 223 -1.98 5.66 4.03
C LEU A 223 -2.50 5.45 5.46
N SER A 224 -3.81 5.32 5.69
CA SER A 224 -4.35 5.03 7.03
C SER A 224 -3.81 3.70 7.57
N ARG A 225 -3.73 2.71 6.70
CA ARG A 225 -3.09 1.41 6.89
C ARG A 225 -1.61 1.50 7.30
N ILE A 226 -0.81 2.33 6.62
CA ILE A 226 0.58 2.63 7.00
C ILE A 226 0.65 3.29 8.39
N ILE A 227 -0.17 4.31 8.64
CA ILE A 227 -0.16 5.04 9.92
C ILE A 227 -0.61 4.16 11.07
N LEU A 228 -1.60 3.29 10.86
CA LEU A 228 -2.04 2.32 11.86
C LEU A 228 -0.93 1.31 12.18
N LEU A 229 -0.19 0.86 11.17
CA LEU A 229 1.00 0.03 11.41
C LEU A 229 2.08 0.81 12.18
N GLN A 230 2.33 2.07 11.80
CA GLN A 230 3.26 2.95 12.53
C GLN A 230 2.86 3.06 14.01
N GLN A 231 1.58 3.21 14.31
CA GLN A 231 1.08 3.24 15.68
C GLN A 231 1.32 1.91 16.41
N ARG A 232 1.15 0.77 15.74
CA ARG A 232 1.38 -0.56 16.35
C ARG A 232 2.86 -0.84 16.68
N ILE A 233 3.77 -0.28 15.89
CA ILE A 233 5.21 -0.41 16.12
C ILE A 233 5.76 0.65 17.07
N SER A 234 4.91 1.54 17.59
CA SER A 234 5.27 2.60 18.53
C SER A 234 4.95 2.21 19.98
N ASP A 235 5.78 2.62 20.94
CA ASP A 235 5.65 2.26 22.37
C ASP A 235 4.42 2.89 23.02
N GLU A 236 4.15 4.14 22.68
CA GLU A 236 3.00 4.89 23.18
C GLU A 236 1.99 5.24 22.08
N LEU A 237 0.74 5.44 22.50
CA LEU A 237 -0.31 5.98 21.64
C LEU A 237 -0.02 7.44 21.30
N SER A 238 0.02 7.73 20.00
CA SER A 238 0.32 9.06 19.49
C SER A 238 -0.95 9.76 19.03
N SER A 239 -1.22 10.94 19.60
CA SER A 239 -2.36 11.78 19.21
C SER A 239 -2.20 12.35 17.81
N SER A 240 -0.99 12.70 17.38
CA SER A 240 -0.73 13.21 16.02
C SER A 240 -1.02 12.15 14.95
N LEU A 241 -0.68 10.89 15.22
CA LEU A 241 -1.04 9.76 14.35
C LEU A 241 -2.56 9.54 14.37
N PHE A 242 -3.21 9.69 15.52
CA PHE A 242 -4.66 9.57 15.62
C PHE A 242 -5.39 10.64 14.80
N ASP A 243 -4.99 11.90 14.91
CA ASP A 243 -5.57 13.01 14.15
C ASP A 243 -5.44 12.76 12.65
N SER A 244 -4.27 12.28 12.22
CA SER A 244 -4.02 11.88 10.83
C SER A 244 -4.92 10.72 10.39
N LEU A 245 -5.08 9.71 11.26
CA LEU A 245 -5.94 8.55 11.02
C LEU A 245 -7.41 8.95 10.90
N GLN A 246 -7.91 9.87 11.73
CA GLN A 246 -9.29 10.36 11.65
C GLN A 246 -9.57 11.03 10.30
N VAL A 247 -8.64 11.86 9.80
CA VAL A 247 -8.77 12.50 8.48
C VAL A 247 -8.75 11.45 7.36
N LEU A 248 -7.75 10.57 7.35
CA LEU A 248 -7.58 9.58 6.29
C LEU A 248 -8.69 8.53 6.26
N MET A 249 -9.12 8.07 7.44
CA MET A 249 -10.22 7.13 7.56
C MET A 249 -11.56 7.79 7.27
N GLY A 250 -11.76 9.05 7.66
CA GLY A 250 -12.95 9.83 7.28
C GLY A 250 -13.10 9.96 5.76
N GLU A 251 -12.01 10.27 5.05
CA GLU A 251 -11.99 10.26 3.58
C GLU A 251 -12.26 8.86 3.01
N THR A 252 -11.60 7.82 3.56
CA THR A 252 -11.79 6.43 3.13
C THR A 252 -13.25 6.01 3.26
N MET A 253 -13.89 6.34 4.39
CA MET A 253 -15.31 6.10 4.65
C MET A 253 -16.22 6.88 3.68
N SER A 254 -15.83 8.09 3.28
CA SER A 254 -16.59 8.87 2.30
C SER A 254 -16.58 8.24 0.89
N TYR A 255 -15.56 7.45 0.56
CA TYR A 255 -15.44 6.78 -0.74
C TYR A 255 -15.93 5.33 -0.74
N PHE A 256 -15.73 4.62 0.36
CA PHE A 256 -15.88 3.18 0.43
C PHE A 256 -16.72 2.69 1.63
N GLY A 257 -17.29 3.60 2.43
CA GLY A 257 -18.15 3.24 3.54
C GLY A 257 -19.53 2.72 3.09
N LYS A 258 -20.07 3.25 1.98
CA LYS A 258 -21.39 2.85 1.46
C LYS A 258 -21.27 2.08 0.16
N LEU A 259 -22.16 1.10 0.00
CA LEU A 259 -22.23 0.27 -1.19
C LEU A 259 -22.51 1.08 -2.47
N GLU A 260 -23.31 2.14 -2.37
CA GLU A 260 -23.65 3.03 -3.48
C GLU A 260 -22.43 3.78 -4.01
N ASP A 261 -21.55 4.26 -3.12
CA ASP A 261 -20.34 5.01 -3.48
C ASP A 261 -19.31 4.10 -4.17
N ILE A 262 -19.16 2.87 -3.67
CA ILE A 262 -18.30 1.83 -4.26
C ILE A 262 -18.78 1.47 -5.67
N LYS A 263 -20.09 1.17 -5.80
CA LYS A 263 -20.71 0.85 -7.09
C LYS A 263 -20.66 2.02 -8.07
N GLY A 264 -20.84 3.25 -7.58
CA GLY A 264 -20.72 4.45 -8.40
C GLY A 264 -19.30 4.68 -8.93
N TYR A 265 -18.27 4.23 -8.20
CA TYR A 265 -16.88 4.44 -8.59
C TYR A 265 -16.35 3.39 -9.59
N TRP A 266 -16.53 2.10 -9.29
CA TRP A 266 -16.01 0.98 -10.10
C TRP A 266 -17.05 0.36 -11.04
N GLY A 267 -18.35 0.55 -10.78
CA GLY A 267 -19.44 0.15 -11.67
C GLY A 267 -19.36 -1.31 -12.10
N ALA A 268 -19.38 -1.51 -13.42
CA ALA A 268 -19.32 -2.83 -14.05
C ALA A 268 -17.98 -3.59 -13.86
N THR A 269 -16.97 -2.97 -13.25
CA THR A 269 -15.68 -3.63 -12.97
C THR A 269 -15.76 -4.58 -11.77
N LEU A 270 -16.74 -4.36 -10.88
CA LEU A 270 -16.90 -5.15 -9.65
C LEU A 270 -17.51 -6.52 -9.98
N LEU A 271 -16.90 -7.57 -9.46
CA LEU A 271 -17.50 -8.90 -9.39
C LEU A 271 -18.53 -8.98 -8.25
N ASP A 272 -19.31 -10.06 -8.29
CA ASP A 272 -20.30 -10.36 -7.25
C ASP A 272 -19.62 -10.37 -5.87
N LYS A 273 -20.23 -9.65 -4.92
CA LYS A 273 -19.79 -9.48 -3.53
C LYS A 273 -18.52 -8.64 -3.30
N GLU A 274 -17.70 -8.31 -4.30
CA GLU A 274 -16.49 -7.48 -4.08
C GLU A 274 -16.82 -6.14 -3.40
N ALA A 275 -17.93 -5.52 -3.80
CA ALA A 275 -18.37 -4.26 -3.20
C ALA A 275 -18.76 -4.41 -1.72
N LEU A 276 -19.35 -5.56 -1.34
CA LEU A 276 -19.65 -5.86 0.06
C LEU A 276 -18.37 -6.18 0.84
N THR A 277 -17.45 -6.92 0.24
CA THR A 277 -16.14 -7.23 0.84
C THR A 277 -15.35 -5.96 1.13
N ILE A 278 -15.31 -5.02 0.17
CA ILE A 278 -14.66 -3.72 0.35
C ILE A 278 -15.32 -2.93 1.48
N SER A 279 -16.65 -2.77 1.45
CA SER A 279 -17.39 -2.05 2.49
C SER A 279 -17.17 -2.66 3.88
N SER A 280 -17.24 -3.98 3.98
CA SER A 280 -16.97 -4.70 5.24
C SER A 280 -15.55 -4.47 5.74
N MET A 281 -14.55 -4.54 4.86
CA MET A 281 -13.15 -4.34 5.22
C MET A 281 -12.88 -2.92 5.72
N VAL A 282 -13.43 -1.91 5.04
CA VAL A 282 -13.28 -0.50 5.44
C VAL A 282 -13.84 -0.28 6.84
N HIS A 283 -15.05 -0.78 7.10
CA HIS A 283 -15.65 -0.70 8.43
C HIS A 283 -14.84 -1.46 9.48
N LEU A 284 -14.31 -2.63 9.14
CA LEU A 284 -13.49 -3.39 10.07
C LEU A 284 -12.21 -2.66 10.45
N GLU A 285 -11.49 -2.11 9.47
CA GLU A 285 -10.27 -1.34 9.73
C GLU A 285 -10.55 -0.04 10.49
N ALA A 286 -11.66 0.64 10.19
CA ALA A 286 -12.12 1.78 10.98
C ALA A 286 -12.42 1.37 12.43
N GLY A 287 -13.07 0.22 12.64
CA GLY A 287 -13.36 -0.30 13.97
C GLY A 287 -12.10 -0.68 14.76
N ILE A 288 -11.11 -1.27 14.09
CA ILE A 288 -9.80 -1.60 14.67
C ILE A 288 -9.06 -0.33 15.08
N MET A 289 -9.05 0.68 14.19
CA MET A 289 -8.45 1.98 14.47
C MET A 289 -9.06 2.62 15.73
N GLU A 290 -10.39 2.72 15.80
CA GLU A 290 -11.07 3.30 16.97
C GLU A 290 -10.79 2.50 18.26
N HIS A 291 -10.72 1.16 18.15
CA HIS A 291 -10.42 0.30 19.30
C HIS A 291 -9.00 0.53 19.85
N VAL A 292 -8.00 0.67 18.97
CA VAL A 292 -6.61 0.94 19.37
C VAL A 292 -6.51 2.21 20.23
N TYR A 293 -7.36 3.19 19.98
CA TYR A 293 -7.43 4.45 20.72
C TYR A 293 -8.51 4.47 21.82
N GLY A 294 -9.07 3.31 22.19
CA GLY A 294 -10.01 3.18 23.30
C GLY A 294 -11.42 3.74 23.04
N ARG A 295 -11.78 4.00 21.78
CA ARG A 295 -13.12 4.49 21.40
C ARG A 295 -14.08 3.34 21.13
N ASP A 296 -14.39 2.60 22.19
CA ASP A 296 -15.14 1.34 22.10
C ASP A 296 -16.52 1.45 21.45
N ASP A 297 -17.26 2.54 21.67
CA ASP A 297 -18.58 2.73 21.06
C ASP A 297 -18.51 2.87 19.53
N HIS A 298 -17.55 3.66 19.05
CA HIS A 298 -17.33 3.87 17.61
C HIS A 298 -16.77 2.59 16.97
N SER A 299 -15.90 1.88 17.69
CA SER A 299 -15.38 0.60 17.29
C SER A 299 -16.49 -0.45 17.11
N ARG A 300 -17.37 -0.61 18.10
CA ARG A 300 -18.50 -1.54 18.07
C ARG A 300 -19.47 -1.24 16.94
N GLN A 301 -19.77 0.04 16.70
CA GLN A 301 -20.64 0.44 15.61
C GLN A 301 -20.06 0.02 14.25
N ASN A 302 -18.76 0.25 14.04
CA ASN A 302 -18.08 -0.14 12.82
C ASN A 302 -18.00 -1.67 12.65
N PHE A 303 -17.71 -2.42 13.72
CA PHE A 303 -17.74 -3.89 13.66
C PHE A 303 -19.12 -4.42 13.29
N LYS A 304 -20.19 -3.84 13.83
CA LYS A 304 -21.54 -4.23 13.45
C LYS A 304 -21.82 -4.02 11.96
N PHE A 305 -21.40 -2.88 11.39
CA PHE A 305 -21.52 -2.66 9.94
C PHE A 305 -20.69 -3.66 9.13
N ALA A 306 -19.49 -4.02 9.60
CA ALA A 306 -18.65 -5.02 8.95
C ALA A 306 -19.27 -6.43 9.00
N GLU A 307 -19.89 -6.81 10.13
CA GLU A 307 -20.65 -8.06 10.30
C GLU A 307 -21.83 -8.11 9.34
N ASP A 308 -22.67 -7.06 9.33
CA ASP A 308 -23.84 -6.96 8.48
C ASP A 308 -23.48 -7.06 6.98
N ALA A 309 -22.35 -6.47 6.57
CA ALA A 309 -21.89 -6.50 5.18
C ALA A 309 -21.23 -7.82 4.76
N SER A 310 -20.51 -8.50 5.67
CA SER A 310 -19.83 -9.77 5.37
C SER A 310 -20.70 -11.01 5.62
N GLY A 311 -21.75 -10.89 6.44
CA GLY A 311 -22.50 -12.01 6.98
C GLY A 311 -21.70 -12.85 7.99
N MET A 312 -20.57 -12.34 8.50
CA MET A 312 -19.74 -12.99 9.50
C MET A 312 -20.02 -12.43 10.89
N GLN A 313 -19.74 -13.21 11.93
CA GLN A 313 -19.75 -12.75 13.32
C GLN A 313 -18.33 -12.44 13.77
N LEU A 314 -18.09 -11.21 14.22
CA LEU A 314 -16.81 -10.74 14.75
C LEU A 314 -16.82 -10.90 16.27
N SER A 315 -15.77 -11.53 16.80
CA SER A 315 -15.53 -11.58 18.23
C SER A 315 -14.16 -10.98 18.55
N LEU A 316 -14.14 -10.01 19.45
CA LEU A 316 -12.91 -9.40 19.92
C LEU A 316 -12.41 -10.16 21.16
N THR A 317 -11.33 -10.91 21.01
CA THR A 317 -10.69 -11.62 22.14
C THR A 317 -9.39 -10.93 22.53
N GLY A 318 -9.24 -10.57 23.81
CA GLY A 318 -7.97 -10.10 24.36
C GLY A 318 -6.96 -11.25 24.50
N ALA A 319 -5.66 -10.98 24.40
CA ALA A 319 -4.62 -11.97 24.65
C ALA A 319 -3.24 -11.39 24.98
N LEU A 320 -2.33 -12.27 25.36
CA LEU A 320 -1.06 -11.95 25.99
C LEU A 320 0.02 -11.50 24.99
N GLY A 321 0.77 -10.47 25.39
CA GLY A 321 2.24 -10.29 25.29
C GLY A 321 2.96 -10.48 23.94
N PHE A 322 3.84 -9.53 23.61
CA PHE A 322 4.77 -9.60 22.47
C PHE A 322 5.65 -10.86 22.49
N ARG A 323 5.88 -11.47 21.33
CA ARG A 323 6.89 -12.54 21.16
C ARG A 323 8.29 -11.96 21.33
N THR A 324 9.13 -12.62 22.12
CA THR A 324 10.58 -12.39 22.13
C THR A 324 11.29 -13.50 21.36
N VAL A 325 12.52 -13.21 20.94
CA VAL A 325 13.36 -13.99 19.99
C VAL A 325 13.60 -15.47 20.35
N HIS A 326 13.11 -15.96 21.50
CA HIS A 326 13.44 -17.29 22.05
C HIS A 326 12.30 -18.32 22.10
N GLN A 327 11.10 -18.05 21.54
CA GLN A 327 10.00 -19.04 21.60
C GLN A 327 10.06 -20.08 20.45
N VAL A 328 10.30 -21.35 20.81
CA VAL A 328 10.37 -22.53 19.92
C VAL A 328 9.14 -23.43 20.11
N ILE A 329 8.25 -23.36 19.10
CA ILE A 329 7.28 -24.31 18.49
C ILE A 329 6.28 -25.15 19.33
N THR A 330 5.06 -25.14 18.78
CA THR A 330 3.99 -26.18 18.72
C THR A 330 2.90 -26.08 19.77
N ILE A 331 1.77 -25.47 19.39
CA ILE A 331 0.37 -25.92 19.52
C ILE A 331 -0.52 -24.81 18.91
N ASN A 332 -1.52 -25.21 18.12
CA ASN A 332 -2.53 -24.33 17.53
C ASN A 332 -3.44 -23.75 18.63
N TYR A 333 -3.22 -22.48 19.00
CA TYR A 333 -4.26 -21.66 19.64
C TYR A 333 -4.14 -20.19 19.19
N VAL A 334 -5.33 -19.64 18.95
CA VAL A 334 -5.61 -18.26 18.56
C VAL A 334 -5.14 -17.30 19.67
N THR A 335 -4.28 -16.38 19.30
CA THR A 335 -3.64 -15.37 20.15
C THR A 335 -4.26 -13.98 19.89
N ARG A 336 -3.92 -12.96 20.70
CA ARG A 336 -4.33 -11.52 20.51
C ARG A 336 -3.80 -10.96 19.18
N ASN A 337 -2.96 -11.74 18.52
CA ASN A 337 -2.33 -11.48 17.25
C ASN A 337 -2.68 -12.57 16.22
N SER A 338 -3.90 -13.10 16.24
CA SER A 338 -4.37 -13.94 15.13
C SER A 338 -5.86 -13.79 14.87
N PHE A 339 -6.23 -12.69 14.20
CA PHE A 339 -7.20 -12.81 13.11
C PHE A 339 -6.47 -13.48 11.95
N SER A 340 -6.60 -14.80 11.83
CA SER A 340 -5.89 -15.63 10.85
C SER A 340 -6.41 -15.50 9.40
N LEU A 341 -7.03 -14.36 9.07
CA LEU A 341 -7.25 -13.92 7.68
C LEU A 341 -6.86 -12.44 7.43
N PHE A 342 -6.40 -11.70 8.45
CA PHE A 342 -6.09 -10.26 8.41
C PHE A 342 -4.58 -10.00 8.48
N SER A 343 -3.80 -10.76 7.72
CA SER A 343 -2.32 -10.75 7.82
C SER A 343 -1.66 -9.45 7.34
N VAL A 344 -2.41 -8.43 6.91
CA VAL A 344 -1.84 -7.14 6.52
C VAL A 344 -2.49 -5.95 7.24
N PHE A 345 -3.69 -6.08 7.85
CA PHE A 345 -4.41 -4.95 8.48
C PHE A 345 -5.08 -5.28 9.80
#